data_AF-A0AAX2TLI2-F1
#
_entry.id   AF-A0AAX2TLI2-F1
#
_cell.length_a   1.000
_cell.length_b   1.000
_cell.length_c   1.000
_cell.angle_alpha   90.00
_cell.angle_beta   90.00
_cell.angle_gamma   90.00
#
_symmetry.space_group_name_H-M   'P 1'
#
loop_
_entity.id
_entity.type
_entity.pdbx_description
1 polymer ?
#
loop_
_entity_poly.entity_id
_entity_poly.type
_entity_poly.pdbx_seq_one_letter_code
_entity_poly.pdbx_strand_id
1 'polypeptide(L)'
;KAEPALAGVKQKFAGGLRLPHDETGDCHMFTQALALEAEKIGVRFNFNVGIDGLNADATRITVVATSAGMMTADAYVLALGSYSPHLVRPLGISLPVYPVKGYSITVPIKDASGAPESTVMDESYKVAITRLGD
;
A
#
# COMPACT_ATOMS: atom_id res chain seq x y z
N LYS A 1 29.65 8.53 8.80
CA LYS A 1 29.07 7.21 8.41
C LYS A 1 27.60 7.43 8.11
N ALA A 2 27.00 6.72 7.16
CA ALA A 2 25.66 7.03 6.67
C ALA A 2 24.53 6.69 7.66
N GLU A 3 24.74 5.73 8.56
CA GLU A 3 23.75 5.34 9.58
C GLU A 3 24.48 5.14 10.93
N PRO A 4 24.45 6.14 11.84
CA PRO A 4 25.13 6.08 13.13
C PRO A 4 24.62 4.99 14.07
N ALA A 5 23.32 4.68 14.05
CA ALA A 5 22.71 3.71 14.95
C ALA A 5 23.29 2.29 14.79
N LEU A 6 23.85 1.97 13.62
CA LEU A 6 24.49 0.68 13.35
C LEU A 6 25.93 0.58 13.90
N ALA A 7 26.45 1.62 14.56
CA ALA A 7 27.84 1.66 14.98
C ALA A 7 28.22 0.54 15.97
N GLY A 8 27.30 0.13 16.84
CA GLY A 8 27.52 -0.94 17.84
C GLY A 8 27.47 -2.37 17.29
N VAL A 9 27.08 -2.55 16.02
CA VAL A 9 26.89 -3.87 15.41
C VAL A 9 27.69 -4.05 14.11
N LYS A 10 28.71 -3.23 13.86
CA LYS A 10 29.55 -3.28 12.64
C LYS A 10 30.12 -4.66 12.33
N GLN A 11 30.43 -5.46 13.35
CA GLN A 11 30.94 -6.82 13.22
C GLN A 11 29.92 -7.84 12.69
N LYS A 12 28.63 -7.48 12.63
CA LYS A 12 27.55 -8.37 12.17
C LYS A 12 27.27 -8.30 10.67
N PHE A 13 27.85 -7.33 9.96
CA PHE A 13 27.61 -7.15 8.52
C PHE A 13 28.89 -6.77 7.79
N ALA A 14 29.03 -7.22 6.54
CA ALA A 14 30.21 -6.91 5.72
C ALA A 14 30.15 -5.49 5.10
N GLY A 15 28.93 -4.97 4.89
CA GLY A 15 28.68 -3.66 4.27
C GLY A 15 27.20 -3.42 4.04
N GLY A 16 26.87 -2.39 3.25
CA GLY A 16 25.50 -2.06 2.88
C GLY A 16 25.44 -1.26 1.58
N LEU A 17 24.30 -1.32 0.90
CA LEU A 17 23.99 -0.48 -0.26
C LEU A 17 23.29 0.78 0.24
N ARG A 18 23.82 1.95 -0.11
CA ARG A 18 23.20 3.23 0.22
C ARG A 18 22.53 3.80 -1.02
N LEU A 19 21.27 4.18 -0.90
CA LEU A 19 20.48 4.83 -1.94
C LEU A 19 20.19 6.28 -1.49
N PRO A 20 21.02 7.29 -1.86
CA PRO A 20 20.89 8.66 -1.33
C PRO A 20 19.62 9.41 -1.76
N HIS A 21 18.92 8.90 -2.76
CA HIS A 21 17.71 9.48 -3.34
C HIS A 21 16.46 8.65 -3.05
N ASP A 22 16.60 7.58 -2.25
CA ASP A 22 15.46 6.81 -1.83
C ASP A 22 14.71 7.56 -0.74
N GLU A 23 13.39 7.48 -0.77
CA GLU A 23 12.51 8.23 0.11
C GLU A 23 11.67 7.28 0.95
N THR A 24 11.10 7.81 2.02
CA THR A 24 10.22 7.08 2.89
C THR A 24 9.07 7.99 3.26
N GLY A 25 7.85 7.44 3.27
CA GLY A 25 6.65 8.19 3.61
C GLY A 25 5.66 7.35 4.38
N ASP A 26 4.73 8.03 5.03
CA ASP A 26 3.58 7.43 5.67
C ASP A 26 2.45 7.24 4.63
N CYS A 27 2.16 5.98 4.28
CA CYS A 27 1.12 5.65 3.31
C CYS A 27 -0.28 6.11 3.74
N HIS A 28 -0.56 6.15 5.05
CA HIS A 28 -1.85 6.59 5.57
C HIS A 28 -2.04 8.09 5.35
N MET A 29 -1.04 8.89 5.75
CA MET A 29 -1.06 10.34 5.51
C MET A 29 -1.12 10.66 4.01
N PHE A 30 -0.32 9.97 3.19
CA PHE A 30 -0.29 10.16 1.75
C PHE A 30 -1.66 9.89 1.10
N THR A 31 -2.28 8.75 1.41
CA THR A 31 -3.57 8.38 0.81
C THR A 31 -4.71 9.27 1.27
N GLN A 32 -4.70 9.74 2.52
CA GLN A 32 -5.68 10.73 3.01
C GLN A 32 -5.52 12.07 2.30
N ALA A 33 -4.30 12.59 2.20
CA ALA A 33 -4.04 13.84 1.51
C ALA A 33 -4.44 13.75 0.03
N LEU A 34 -4.11 12.65 -0.63
CA LEU A 34 -4.49 12.42 -2.03
C LEU A 34 -6.01 12.37 -2.22
N ALA A 35 -6.75 11.73 -1.30
CA ALA A 35 -8.21 11.72 -1.37
C ALA A 35 -8.80 13.13 -1.25
N LEU A 36 -8.29 13.95 -0.32
CA LEU A 36 -8.71 15.34 -0.16
C LEU A 36 -8.43 16.18 -1.42
N GLU A 37 -7.27 16.01 -2.05
CA GLU A 37 -6.97 16.71 -3.31
C GLU A 37 -7.87 16.23 -4.47
N ALA A 38 -8.19 14.93 -4.51
CA ALA A 38 -9.10 14.38 -5.51
C ALA A 38 -10.53 14.92 -5.35
N GLU A 39 -11.02 15.09 -4.13
CA GLU A 39 -12.34 15.69 -3.86
C GLU A 39 -12.42 17.13 -4.40
N LYS A 40 -11.35 17.91 -4.25
CA LYS A 40 -11.30 19.30 -4.76
C LYS A 40 -11.44 19.40 -6.28
N ILE A 41 -11.04 18.36 -7.02
CA ILE A 41 -11.20 18.30 -8.47
C ILE A 41 -12.49 17.56 -8.90
N GLY A 42 -13.39 17.27 -7.96
CA GLY A 42 -14.73 16.76 -8.22
C GLY A 42 -14.89 15.24 -8.10
N VAL A 43 -13.88 14.52 -7.58
CA VAL A 43 -14.04 13.09 -7.28
C VAL A 43 -15.04 12.91 -6.14
N ARG A 44 -15.95 11.94 -6.30
CA ARG A 44 -16.91 11.55 -5.26
C ARG A 44 -16.50 10.20 -4.68
N PHE A 45 -16.16 10.17 -3.41
CA PHE A 45 -15.85 8.94 -2.69
C PHE A 45 -17.10 8.37 -2.03
N ASN A 46 -17.47 7.14 -2.38
CA ASN A 46 -18.53 6.38 -1.73
C ASN A 46 -17.91 5.36 -0.77
N PHE A 47 -17.53 5.82 0.42
CA PHE A 47 -17.00 4.94 1.47
C PHE A 47 -18.10 4.06 2.08
N ASN A 48 -17.70 2.94 2.68
CA ASN A 48 -18.63 1.94 3.25
C ASN A 48 -19.62 1.35 2.23
N VAL A 49 -19.26 1.34 0.95
CA VAL A 49 -20.02 0.71 -0.13
C VAL A 49 -19.25 -0.50 -0.63
N GLY A 50 -19.74 -1.69 -0.27
CA GLY A 50 -19.17 -2.96 -0.73
C GLY A 50 -19.57 -3.25 -2.17
N ILE A 51 -18.66 -3.83 -2.95
CA ILE A 51 -18.97 -4.34 -4.30
C ILE A 51 -19.33 -5.82 -4.17
N ASP A 52 -20.55 -6.16 -4.55
CA ASP A 52 -21.08 -7.52 -4.45
C ASP A 52 -20.86 -8.32 -5.74
N GLY A 53 -20.77 -7.64 -6.89
CA GLY A 53 -20.55 -8.30 -8.16
C GLY A 53 -20.57 -7.36 -9.36
N LEU A 54 -20.24 -7.93 -10.52
CA LEU A 54 -20.24 -7.25 -11.81
C LEU A 54 -21.25 -7.94 -12.73
N ASN A 55 -22.13 -7.16 -13.35
CA ASN A 55 -22.94 -7.62 -14.46
C ASN A 55 -22.30 -7.17 -15.76
N ALA A 56 -22.22 -8.09 -16.73
CA ALA A 56 -21.65 -7.84 -18.03
C ALA A 56 -22.58 -8.34 -19.13
N ASP A 57 -22.55 -7.67 -20.28
CA ASP A 57 -23.02 -8.24 -21.54
C ASP A 57 -21.83 -8.85 -22.32
N ALA A 58 -22.05 -9.24 -23.57
CA ALA A 58 -21.01 -9.87 -24.40
C ALA A 58 -19.79 -8.96 -24.68
N THR A 59 -19.89 -7.66 -24.41
CA THR A 59 -18.91 -6.65 -24.83
C THR A 59 -18.39 -5.78 -23.69
N ARG A 60 -19.19 -5.56 -22.62
CA ARG A 60 -18.83 -4.62 -21.55
C ARG A 60 -19.48 -4.97 -20.21
N ILE A 61 -18.91 -4.39 -19.15
CA ILE A 61 -19.59 -4.27 -17.85
C ILE A 61 -20.76 -3.31 -18.02
N THR A 62 -21.94 -3.73 -17.60
CA THR A 62 -23.16 -2.92 -17.68
C THR A 62 -23.50 -2.29 -16.33
N VAL A 63 -23.30 -3.02 -15.23
CA VAL A 63 -23.66 -2.60 -13.88
C VAL A 63 -22.66 -3.14 -12.86
N VAL A 64 -22.35 -2.34 -11.84
CA VAL A 64 -21.70 -2.79 -10.60
C VAL A 64 -22.78 -2.92 -9.53
N ALA A 65 -22.98 -4.14 -9.03
CA ALA A 65 -23.86 -4.38 -7.88
C ALA A 65 -23.10 -4.04 -6.59
N THR A 66 -23.70 -3.20 -5.76
CA THR A 66 -23.10 -2.76 -4.48
C THR A 66 -24.10 -2.87 -3.33
N SER A 67 -23.59 -2.80 -2.10
CA SER A 67 -24.40 -2.76 -0.89
C SER A 67 -25.31 -1.52 -0.79
N ALA A 68 -25.06 -0.49 -1.61
CA ALA A 68 -25.88 0.72 -1.71
C ALA A 68 -26.80 0.73 -2.95
N GLY A 69 -26.87 -0.38 -3.68
CA GLY A 69 -27.66 -0.53 -4.90
C GLY A 69 -26.82 -0.71 -6.16
N MET A 70 -27.49 -0.63 -7.31
CA MET A 70 -26.84 -0.79 -8.62
C MET A 70 -26.24 0.54 -9.10
N MET A 71 -25.00 0.49 -9.54
CA MET A 71 -24.28 1.65 -10.08
C MET A 71 -23.90 1.43 -11.54
N THR A 72 -23.94 2.51 -12.33
CA THR A 72 -23.53 2.52 -13.74
C THR A 72 -22.51 3.61 -14.00
N ALA A 73 -21.63 3.38 -14.97
CA ALA A 73 -20.62 4.33 -15.44
C ALA A 73 -20.27 4.03 -16.90
N ASP A 74 -19.70 5.02 -17.58
CA ASP A 74 -19.21 4.86 -18.96
C ASP A 74 -17.96 3.96 -19.05
N ALA A 75 -17.17 3.94 -17.98
CA ALA A 75 -15.97 3.11 -17.86
C ALA A 75 -15.75 2.70 -16.39
N TYR A 76 -15.04 1.58 -16.20
CA TYR A 76 -14.71 1.04 -14.88
C TYR A 76 -13.22 0.77 -14.78
N VAL A 77 -12.62 1.07 -13.62
CA VAL A 77 -11.24 0.74 -13.28
C VAL A 77 -11.25 -0.20 -12.09
N LEU A 78 -10.63 -1.37 -12.25
CA LEU A 78 -10.48 -2.35 -11.18
C LEU A 78 -9.21 -2.06 -10.36
N ALA A 79 -9.37 -1.62 -9.11
CA ALA A 79 -8.27 -1.26 -8.22
C ALA A 79 -8.43 -1.86 -6.82
N LEU A 80 -8.88 -3.12 -6.71
CA LEU A 80 -9.22 -3.78 -5.45
C LEU A 80 -8.06 -4.59 -4.84
N GLY A 81 -6.82 -4.32 -5.26
CA GLY A 81 -5.64 -5.04 -4.79
C GLY A 81 -5.80 -6.56 -4.92
N SER A 82 -5.55 -7.29 -3.82
CA SER A 82 -5.67 -8.75 -3.75
C SER A 82 -7.09 -9.30 -3.90
N TYR A 83 -8.13 -8.46 -3.80
CA TYR A 83 -9.52 -8.88 -4.02
C TYR A 83 -9.91 -8.84 -5.50
N SER A 84 -9.12 -8.17 -6.35
CA SER A 84 -9.39 -8.02 -7.79
C SER A 84 -9.64 -9.36 -8.50
N PRO A 85 -8.82 -10.43 -8.31
CA PRO A 85 -9.04 -11.70 -8.99
C PRO A 85 -10.38 -12.35 -8.65
N HIS A 86 -10.87 -12.18 -7.42
CA HIS A 86 -12.13 -12.77 -6.98
C HIS A 86 -13.33 -12.13 -7.68
N LEU A 87 -13.30 -10.80 -7.83
CA LEU A 87 -14.39 -10.06 -8.47
C LEU A 87 -14.54 -10.37 -9.96
N VAL A 88 -13.43 -10.52 -10.69
CA VAL A 88 -13.46 -10.72 -12.15
C VAL A 88 -13.49 -12.18 -12.59
N ARG A 89 -13.27 -13.14 -11.67
CA ARG A 89 -13.30 -14.56 -11.99
C ARG A 89 -14.61 -15.03 -12.67
N PRO A 90 -15.82 -14.57 -12.27
CA PRO A 90 -17.07 -14.93 -12.97
C PRO A 90 -17.12 -14.46 -14.42
N LEU A 91 -16.31 -13.46 -14.79
CA LEU A 91 -16.19 -12.95 -16.16
C LEU A 91 -15.19 -13.77 -17.00
N GLY A 92 -14.63 -14.85 -16.45
CA GLY A 92 -13.61 -15.67 -17.12
C GLY A 92 -12.23 -15.04 -17.16
N ILE A 93 -12.01 -13.94 -16.44
CA ILE A 93 -10.72 -13.23 -16.40
C ILE A 93 -9.87 -13.81 -15.26
N SER A 94 -8.66 -14.24 -15.60
CA SER A 94 -7.65 -14.68 -14.62
C SER A 94 -6.62 -13.58 -14.40
N LEU A 95 -6.40 -13.19 -13.14
CA LEU A 95 -5.42 -12.20 -12.75
C LEU A 95 -4.32 -12.85 -11.89
N PRO A 96 -3.02 -12.68 -12.22
CA PRO A 96 -1.90 -13.28 -11.48
C PRO A 96 -1.55 -12.46 -10.22
N VAL A 97 -2.54 -12.23 -9.35
CA VAL A 97 -2.38 -11.47 -8.10
C VAL A 97 -2.69 -12.39 -6.91
N TYR A 98 -1.79 -12.44 -5.94
CA TYR A 98 -1.93 -13.25 -4.74
C TYR A 98 -1.47 -12.44 -3.51
N PRO A 99 -2.23 -12.44 -2.39
CA PRO A 99 -1.86 -11.68 -1.20
C PRO A 99 -0.66 -12.30 -0.48
N VAL A 100 0.30 -11.46 -0.08
CA VAL A 100 1.41 -11.85 0.80
C VAL A 100 1.20 -11.18 2.14
N LYS A 101 1.31 -11.95 3.23
CA LYS A 101 1.14 -11.42 4.58
C LYS A 101 2.45 -10.83 5.09
N GLY A 102 2.45 -9.52 5.37
CA GLY A 102 3.48 -8.83 6.12
C GLY A 102 3.05 -8.60 7.57
N TYR A 103 4.02 -8.49 8.47
CA TYR A 103 3.80 -8.08 9.86
C TYR A 103 4.65 -6.84 10.14
N SER A 104 4.08 -5.88 10.85
CA SER A 104 4.78 -4.69 11.31
C SER A 104 4.49 -4.43 12.78
N ILE A 105 5.44 -3.81 13.46
CA ILE A 105 5.27 -3.32 14.83
C ILE A 105 5.71 -1.86 14.87
N THR A 106 4.97 -1.02 15.58
CA THR A 106 5.35 0.37 15.87
C THR A 106 5.76 0.45 17.32
N VAL A 107 6.94 1.00 17.59
CA VAL A 107 7.49 1.13 18.94
C VAL A 107 7.98 2.55 19.19
N PRO A 108 7.79 3.12 20.40
CA PRO A 108 8.27 4.46 20.71
C PRO A 108 9.80 4.50 20.80
N ILE A 109 10.40 5.54 20.23
CA ILE A 109 11.84 5.80 20.34
C ILE A 109 12.11 6.43 21.71
N LYS A 110 12.85 5.71 22.57
CA LYS A 110 13.28 6.23 23.89
C LYS A 110 14.61 6.97 23.84
N ASP A 111 15.49 6.53 22.95
CA ASP A 111 16.81 7.12 22.70
C ASP A 111 17.00 7.23 21.19
N ALA A 112 16.98 8.46 20.69
CA ALA A 112 17.12 8.75 19.27
C ALA A 112 18.47 8.31 18.70
N SER A 113 19.53 8.24 19.51
CA SER A 113 20.86 7.83 19.04
C SER A 113 20.94 6.32 18.73
N GLY A 114 20.01 5.53 19.29
CA GLY A 114 19.88 4.09 19.04
C GLY A 114 18.89 3.73 17.93
N ALA A 115 18.16 4.70 17.38
CA ALA A 115 17.20 4.49 16.31
C ALA A 115 17.82 4.87 14.95
N PRO A 116 17.57 4.12 13.87
CA PRO A 116 18.04 4.51 12.55
C PRO A 116 17.59 5.93 12.16
N GLU A 117 18.50 6.72 11.62
CA GLU A 117 18.17 8.04 11.04
C GLU A 117 17.50 7.88 9.67
N SER A 118 17.82 6.81 8.95
CA SER A 118 17.26 6.45 7.65
C SER A 118 16.54 5.11 7.70
N THR A 119 15.76 4.79 6.67
CA THR A 119 15.21 3.43 6.50
C THR A 119 16.34 2.43 6.33
N VAL A 120 16.36 1.40 7.16
CA VAL A 120 17.33 0.29 7.09
C VAL A 120 16.59 -0.99 6.73
N MET A 121 17.08 -1.70 5.72
CA MET A 121 16.58 -3.01 5.33
C MET A 121 17.63 -4.07 5.62
N ASP A 122 17.29 -5.03 6.48
CA ASP A 122 18.03 -6.28 6.59
C ASP A 122 17.51 -7.26 5.54
N GLU A 123 18.29 -7.42 4.48
CA GLU A 123 17.92 -8.28 3.35
C GLU A 123 17.98 -9.78 3.69
N SER A 124 18.72 -10.17 4.74
CA SER A 124 18.84 -11.57 5.17
C SER A 124 17.57 -12.02 5.89
N TYR A 125 17.02 -11.14 6.74
CA TYR A 125 15.83 -11.42 7.53
C TYR A 125 14.54 -10.79 6.96
N LYS A 126 14.64 -10.01 5.88
CA LYS A 126 13.54 -9.26 5.27
C LYS A 126 12.85 -8.31 6.24
N VAL A 127 13.65 -7.64 7.08
CA VAL A 127 13.15 -6.70 8.08
C VAL A 127 13.51 -5.29 7.65
N ALA A 128 12.49 -4.47 7.41
CA ALA A 128 12.63 -3.04 7.22
C ALA A 128 12.36 -2.30 8.54
N ILE A 129 13.24 -1.38 8.90
CA ILE A 129 13.10 -0.49 10.04
C ILE A 129 13.10 0.92 9.51
N THR A 130 12.03 1.64 9.80
CA THR A 130 11.84 3.02 9.37
C THR A 130 11.47 3.86 10.58
N ARG A 131 12.13 5.00 10.73
CA ARG A 131 11.71 6.05 11.64
C ARG A 131 10.64 6.90 10.96
N LEU A 132 9.43 6.91 11.50
CA LEU A 132 8.29 7.73 11.03
C LEU A 132 7.77 8.58 12.19
N GLY A 133 7.25 9.77 11.87
CA GLY A 133 6.75 10.75 12.85
C GLY A 133 7.86 11.60 13.49
N ASP A 134 7.54 12.22 14.63
CA ASP A 134 8.44 13.07 15.42
C ASP A 134 9.32 12.26 16.40
#